data_AF-A0A4P2VMU9-F1
#
_entry.id   AF-A0A4P2VMU9-F1
#
_cell.length_a   1.000
_cell.length_b   1.000
_cell.length_c   1.000
_cell.angle_alpha   90.00
_cell.angle_beta   90.00
_cell.angle_gamma   90.00
#
_symmetry.space_group_name_H-M   'P 1'
#
loop_
_entity.id
_entity.type
_entity.pdbx_description
1 polymer ?
#
loop_
_entity_poly.entity_id
_entity_poly.type
_entity_poly.pdbx_seq_one_letter_code
_entity_poly.pdbx_strand_id
1 'polypeptide(L)'
;MQYFTFEEAKKLFENEFSILFKNNKYTYDFHTADTFNSEYYRRHMVECVNRINMNNELDNYAIGKRINKDNILTKDFTYYLYDEFCHDDLFLHDLKEMGLSRDEALKTKTFFSTDLLMGYLNLQVSKYGALPAIAWGLGIRVLWTKLQWFYNR
;
A
#
# COMPACT_ATOMS: atom_id res chain seq x y z
N MET A 1 -12.58 -5.32 -25.78
CA MET A 1 -11.94 -5.36 -24.45
C MET A 1 -13.05 -5.09 -23.45
N GLN A 2 -13.37 -6.05 -22.58
CA GLN A 2 -14.42 -5.87 -21.57
C GLN A 2 -13.82 -5.02 -20.44
N TYR A 3 -14.38 -3.84 -20.21
CA TYR A 3 -13.97 -2.97 -19.12
C TYR A 3 -14.76 -3.36 -17.87
N PHE A 4 -14.08 -3.54 -16.75
CA PHE A 4 -14.74 -3.71 -15.46
C PHE A 4 -15.30 -2.36 -15.01
N THR A 5 -16.52 -2.38 -14.47
CA THR A 5 -17.03 -1.27 -13.66
C THR A 5 -16.26 -1.18 -12.34
N PHE A 6 -16.33 -0.03 -11.67
CA PHE A 6 -15.71 0.17 -10.35
C PHE A 6 -16.21 -0.88 -9.34
N GLU A 7 -17.51 -1.16 -9.32
CA GLU A 7 -18.10 -2.15 -8.41
C GLU A 7 -17.63 -3.58 -8.70
N GLU A 8 -17.47 -3.94 -9.96
CA GLU A 8 -16.91 -5.25 -10.33
C GLU A 8 -15.44 -5.37 -9.91
N ALA A 9 -14.64 -4.32 -10.13
CA ALA A 9 -13.24 -4.28 -9.70
C ALA A 9 -13.12 -4.35 -8.17
N LYS A 10 -13.95 -3.59 -7.45
CA LYS A 10 -14.01 -3.61 -5.98
C LYS A 10 -14.36 -5.00 -5.47
N LYS A 11 -15.41 -5.63 -6.00
CA LYS A 11 -15.83 -6.97 -5.61
C LYS A 11 -14.75 -8.02 -5.89
N LEU A 12 -14.02 -7.87 -7.01
CA LEU A 12 -12.87 -8.72 -7.32
C LEU A 12 -11.79 -8.58 -6.23
N PHE A 13 -11.37 -7.36 -5.89
CA PHE A 13 -10.40 -7.13 -4.82
C PHE A 13 -10.89 -7.68 -3.46
N GLU A 14 -12.15 -7.44 -3.10
CA GLU A 14 -12.72 -7.96 -1.85
C GLU A 14 -12.67 -9.49 -1.77
N ASN A 15 -12.95 -10.18 -2.89
CA ASN A 15 -12.87 -11.63 -2.99
C ASN A 15 -11.43 -12.12 -2.85
N GLU A 16 -10.49 -11.54 -3.61
CA GLU A 16 -9.07 -11.90 -3.55
C GLU A 16 -8.48 -11.67 -2.16
N PHE A 17 -8.80 -10.53 -1.53
CA PHE A 17 -8.40 -10.31 -0.13
C PHE A 17 -9.05 -11.32 0.80
N SER A 18 -10.33 -11.68 0.62
CA SER A 18 -10.96 -12.71 1.46
C SER A 18 -10.24 -14.07 1.37
N ILE A 19 -9.78 -14.44 0.18
CA ILE A 19 -8.99 -15.66 -0.03
C ILE A 19 -7.64 -15.53 0.67
N LEU A 20 -6.93 -14.41 0.47
CA LEU A 20 -5.63 -14.16 1.08
C LEU A 20 -5.68 -14.19 2.62
N PHE A 21 -6.68 -13.53 3.21
CA PHE A 21 -6.89 -13.51 4.66
C PHE A 21 -7.17 -14.91 5.23
N LYS A 22 -7.93 -15.75 4.52
CA LYS A 22 -8.25 -17.11 4.98
C LYS A 22 -7.07 -18.08 4.82
N ASN A 23 -6.30 -17.92 3.74
CA ASN A 23 -5.30 -18.90 3.35
C ASN A 23 -3.89 -18.59 3.89
N ASN A 24 -3.63 -17.36 4.32
CA ASN A 24 -2.38 -17.00 4.96
C ASN A 24 -2.54 -17.02 6.48
N LYS A 25 -1.94 -18.02 7.14
CA LYS A 25 -2.00 -18.18 8.60
C LYS A 25 -1.52 -16.92 9.34
N TYR A 26 -0.46 -16.26 8.88
CA TYR A 26 0.05 -15.04 9.53
C TYR A 26 -0.93 -13.88 9.41
N THR A 27 -1.56 -13.70 8.24
CA THR A 27 -2.60 -12.69 8.05
C THR A 27 -3.83 -13.00 8.89
N TYR A 28 -4.29 -14.25 8.87
CA TYR A 28 -5.42 -14.69 9.69
C TYR A 28 -5.17 -14.43 11.18
N ASP A 29 -4.07 -14.99 11.71
CA ASP A 29 -3.73 -14.87 13.14
C ASP A 29 -3.57 -13.40 13.54
N PHE A 30 -2.91 -12.58 12.72
CA PHE A 30 -2.72 -11.16 12.98
C PHE A 30 -4.04 -10.38 13.10
N HIS A 31 -5.10 -10.83 12.43
CA HIS A 31 -6.41 -10.15 12.41
C HIS A 31 -7.49 -10.82 13.28
N THR A 32 -7.28 -12.05 13.75
CA THR A 32 -8.31 -12.80 14.48
C THR A 32 -7.86 -13.40 15.81
N ALA A 33 -6.57 -13.44 16.14
CA ALA A 33 -6.08 -14.21 17.28
C ALA A 33 -6.05 -13.43 18.60
N ASP A 34 -6.27 -14.17 19.70
CA ASP A 34 -6.09 -13.72 21.09
C ASP A 34 -4.61 -13.46 21.49
N THR A 35 -3.65 -13.68 20.58
CA THR A 35 -2.21 -13.61 20.89
C THR A 35 -1.49 -12.61 19.98
N PHE A 36 -0.88 -11.60 20.60
CA PHE A 36 -0.14 -10.53 19.95
C PHE A 36 1.36 -10.84 19.90
N ASN A 37 1.95 -10.86 18.70
CA ASN A 37 3.41 -10.95 18.52
C ASN A 37 3.97 -9.55 18.25
N SER A 38 4.61 -8.96 19.27
CA SER A 38 5.14 -7.59 19.23
C SER A 38 6.30 -7.43 18.25
N GLU A 39 7.16 -8.43 18.10
CA GLU A 39 8.28 -8.39 17.17
C GLU A 39 7.80 -8.41 15.71
N TYR A 40 6.84 -9.30 15.43
CA TYR A 40 6.19 -9.36 14.12
C TYR A 40 5.49 -8.03 13.80
N TYR A 41 4.72 -7.48 14.74
CA TYR A 41 4.04 -6.21 14.55
C TYR A 41 5.04 -5.07 14.29
N ARG A 42 6.07 -4.93 15.13
CA ARG A 42 7.13 -3.93 14.94
C ARG A 42 7.77 -4.07 13.56
N ARG A 43 8.10 -5.29 13.12
CA ARG A 43 8.68 -5.52 11.79
C ARG A 43 7.70 -5.17 10.67
N HIS A 44 6.42 -5.51 10.83
CA HIS A 44 5.37 -5.16 9.88
C HIS A 44 5.20 -3.64 9.74
N MET A 45 5.21 -2.89 10.85
CA MET A 45 5.13 -1.43 10.86
C MET A 45 6.32 -0.80 10.11
N VAL A 46 7.54 -1.31 10.31
CA VAL A 46 8.72 -0.88 9.54
C VAL A 46 8.55 -1.13 8.03
N GLU A 47 7.99 -2.27 7.65
CA GLU A 47 7.68 -2.55 6.23
C GLU A 47 6.61 -1.60 5.68
N CYS A 48 5.61 -1.23 6.46
CA CYS A 48 4.58 -0.27 6.06
C CYS A 48 5.17 1.13 5.82
N VAL A 49 6.01 1.63 6.74
CA VAL A 49 6.71 2.93 6.58
C VAL A 49 7.50 2.95 5.28
N ASN A 50 8.34 1.95 5.05
CA ASN A 50 9.19 1.92 3.85
C ASN A 50 8.33 1.76 2.57
N ARG A 51 7.30 0.91 2.59
CA ARG A 51 6.41 0.72 1.44
C ARG A 51 5.60 1.97 1.10
N ILE A 52 5.17 2.76 2.08
CA ILE A 52 4.50 4.05 1.84
C ILE A 52 5.45 5.00 1.11
N ASN A 53 6.71 5.11 1.57
CA ASN A 53 7.70 5.93 0.90
C ASN A 53 7.98 5.45 -0.54
N MET A 54 8.15 4.15 -0.75
CA MET A 54 8.32 3.58 -2.10
C MET A 54 7.08 3.76 -2.99
N ASN A 55 5.86 3.76 -2.42
CA ASN A 55 4.63 4.05 -3.14
C ASN A 55 4.59 5.52 -3.59
N ASN A 56 5.01 6.45 -2.73
CA ASN A 56 5.08 7.87 -3.10
C ASN A 56 6.05 8.10 -4.28
N GLU A 57 7.17 7.38 -4.31
CA GLU A 57 8.09 7.37 -5.45
C GLU A 57 7.44 6.79 -6.72
N LEU A 58 6.72 5.68 -6.60
CA LEU A 58 5.99 5.05 -7.70
C LEU A 58 4.93 5.99 -8.30
N ASP A 59 4.13 6.64 -7.45
CA ASP A 59 3.07 7.55 -7.85
C ASP A 59 3.64 8.80 -8.53
N ASN A 60 4.73 9.35 -7.98
CA ASN A 60 5.46 10.44 -8.64
C ASN A 60 5.99 10.01 -10.03
N TYR A 61 6.54 8.80 -10.15
CA TYR A 61 6.97 8.26 -11.44
C TYR A 61 5.79 8.11 -12.43
N ALA A 62 4.65 7.63 -11.95
CA ALA A 62 3.42 7.47 -12.73
C ALA A 62 2.87 8.81 -13.24
N ILE A 63 2.86 9.84 -12.37
CA ILE A 63 2.52 11.23 -12.70
C ILE A 63 3.42 11.75 -13.84
N GLY A 64 4.74 11.54 -13.73
CA GLY A 64 5.71 11.93 -14.75
C GLY A 64 5.42 11.31 -16.14
N LYS A 65 4.81 10.12 -16.20
CA LYS A 65 4.42 9.48 -17.47
C LYS A 65 3.17 10.09 -18.11
N ARG A 66 2.43 10.95 -17.40
CA ARG A 66 1.14 11.51 -17.83
C ARG A 66 1.12 13.03 -18.00
N ILE A 67 2.11 13.75 -17.47
CA ILE A 67 2.14 15.22 -17.40
C ILE A 67 1.92 15.97 -18.72
N ASN A 68 2.24 15.37 -19.87
CA ASN A 68 2.04 15.97 -21.20
C ASN A 68 0.95 15.27 -22.04
N LYS A 69 0.17 14.38 -21.43
CA LYS A 69 -0.88 13.58 -22.09
C LYS A 69 -2.27 13.88 -21.57
N ASP A 70 -2.40 14.15 -20.27
CA ASP A 70 -3.67 14.45 -19.62
C ASP A 70 -3.42 15.30 -18.37
N ASN A 71 -3.59 16.62 -18.52
CA ASN A 71 -3.25 17.59 -17.48
C ASN A 71 -4.25 17.56 -16.31
N ILE A 72 -5.52 17.21 -16.57
CA ILE A 72 -6.55 17.13 -15.53
C ILE A 72 -6.27 15.91 -14.65
N LEU A 73 -6.11 14.73 -15.27
CA LEU A 73 -5.78 13.52 -14.54
C LEU A 73 -4.46 13.65 -13.78
N THR A 74 -3.46 14.31 -14.39
CA THR A 74 -2.17 14.55 -13.74
C THR A 74 -2.32 15.43 -12.50
N LYS A 75 -3.12 16.51 -12.59
CA LYS A 75 -3.41 17.40 -11.46
C LYS A 75 -4.10 16.64 -10.34
N ASP A 76 -5.14 15.87 -10.65
CA ASP A 76 -5.89 15.11 -9.64
C ASP A 76 -5.01 14.06 -8.97
N PHE A 77 -4.17 13.35 -9.73
CA PHE A 77 -3.25 12.37 -9.18
C PHE A 77 -2.15 13.03 -8.32
N THR A 78 -1.73 14.26 -8.66
CA THR A 78 -0.80 15.02 -7.83
C THR A 78 -1.42 15.43 -6.49
N TYR A 79 -2.71 15.80 -6.45
CA TYR A 79 -3.39 16.06 -5.19
C TYR A 79 -3.56 14.79 -4.35
N TYR A 80 -3.87 13.66 -4.98
CA TYR A 80 -3.86 12.38 -4.28
C TYR A 80 -2.50 12.09 -3.65
N LEU A 81 -1.40 12.24 -4.40
CA LEU A 81 -0.06 12.04 -3.85
C LEU A 81 0.26 13.05 -2.74
N TYR A 82 -0.20 14.30 -2.85
CA TYR A 82 -0.07 15.30 -1.78
C TYR A 82 -0.73 14.82 -0.49
N ASP A 83 -1.93 14.24 -0.57
CA ASP A 83 -2.63 13.69 0.60
C ASP A 83 -1.92 12.46 1.17
N GLU A 84 -1.22 11.67 0.35
CA GLU A 84 -0.49 10.48 0.80
C GLU A 84 0.89 10.77 1.40
N PHE A 85 1.46 11.96 1.14
CA PHE A 85 2.70 12.37 1.79
C PHE A 85 2.50 12.44 3.32
N CYS A 86 3.51 11.97 4.05
CA CYS A 86 3.51 11.89 5.52
C CYS A 86 2.52 10.88 6.12
N HIS A 87 1.83 10.04 5.34
CA HIS A 87 1.06 8.92 5.92
C HIS A 87 1.93 7.89 6.65
N ASP A 88 3.23 7.85 6.38
CA ASP A 88 4.19 7.07 7.15
C ASP A 88 4.34 7.56 8.60
N ASP A 89 4.02 8.82 8.90
CA ASP A 89 4.12 9.40 10.25
C ASP A 89 3.19 8.70 11.25
N LEU A 90 2.04 8.19 10.81
CA LEU A 90 1.12 7.41 11.66
C LEU A 90 1.83 6.15 12.21
N PHE A 91 2.56 5.45 11.34
CA PHE A 91 3.29 4.24 11.69
C PHE A 91 4.58 4.54 12.46
N LEU A 92 5.23 5.65 12.12
CA LEU A 92 6.44 6.11 12.82
C LEU A 92 6.14 6.54 14.26
N HIS A 93 4.96 7.09 14.54
CA HIS A 93 4.54 7.37 15.90
C HIS A 93 4.48 6.10 16.75
N ASP A 94 3.82 5.05 16.25
CA ASP A 94 3.72 3.77 16.95
C ASP A 94 5.10 3.12 17.12
N LEU A 95 5.95 3.16 16.09
CA LEU A 95 7.31 2.63 16.14
C LEU A 95 8.17 3.33 17.19
N LYS A 96 7.98 4.64 17.39
CA LYS A 96 8.67 5.41 18.41
C LYS A 96 8.30 4.94 19.82
N GLU A 97 7.02 4.66 20.07
CA GLU A 97 6.56 4.06 21.34
C GLU A 97 7.15 2.65 21.55
N MET A 98 7.49 1.96 20.46
CA MET A 98 8.19 0.67 20.48
C MET A 98 9.73 0.78 20.50
N GLY A 99 10.27 1.98 20.76
CA GLY A 99 11.69 2.22 20.90
C GLY A 99 12.48 2.20 19.59
N LEU A 100 11.83 2.38 18.43
CA LEU A 100 12.50 2.49 17.14
C LEU A 100 12.37 3.92 16.61
N SER A 101 13.51 4.55 16.29
CA SER A 101 13.52 5.89 15.70
C SER A 101 13.14 5.87 14.21
N ARG A 102 12.77 7.05 13.68
CA ARG A 102 12.52 7.23 12.24
C ARG A 102 13.71 6.83 11.38
N ASP A 103 14.90 7.25 11.77
CA ASP A 103 16.12 6.96 11.01
C ASP A 103 16.41 5.45 10.95
N GLU A 104 16.22 4.73 12.06
CA GLU A 104 16.34 3.28 12.10
C GLU A 104 15.26 2.60 11.23
N ALA A 105 14.01 3.06 11.29
CA ALA A 105 12.93 2.53 10.47
C ALA A 105 13.23 2.66 8.97
N LEU A 106 13.67 3.84 8.52
CA LEU A 106 13.96 4.14 7.12
C LEU A 106 15.24 3.47 6.61
N LYS A 107 16.22 3.21 7.48
CA LYS A 107 17.44 2.46 7.12
C LYS A 107 17.28 0.95 7.21
N THR A 108 16.19 0.47 7.80
CA THR A 108 15.95 -0.97 7.91
C THR A 108 15.70 -1.53 6.53
N LYS A 109 16.49 -2.54 6.15
CA LYS A 109 16.32 -3.23 4.88
C LYS A 109 14.91 -3.82 4.77
N THR A 110 14.25 -3.53 3.66
CA THR A 110 12.97 -4.11 3.26
C THR A 110 13.07 -5.61 3.02
N PHE A 111 11.95 -6.32 3.11
CA PHE A 111 11.93 -7.72 2.67
C PHE A 111 12.12 -7.82 1.16
N PHE A 112 12.74 -8.91 0.71
CA PHE A 112 12.90 -9.17 -0.72
C PHE A 112 11.56 -9.17 -1.49
N SER A 113 10.48 -9.64 -0.85
CA SER A 113 9.14 -9.58 -1.44
C SER A 113 8.64 -8.14 -1.64
N THR A 114 9.00 -7.22 -0.74
CA THR A 114 8.67 -5.79 -0.84
C THR A 114 9.44 -5.17 -2.00
N ASP A 115 10.74 -5.43 -2.10
CA ASP A 115 11.56 -4.96 -3.21
C ASP A 115 11.07 -5.50 -4.56
N LEU A 116 10.72 -6.78 -4.61
CA LEU A 116 10.21 -7.44 -5.80
C LEU A 116 8.88 -6.82 -6.25
N LEU A 117 7.95 -6.59 -5.31
CA LEU A 117 6.67 -5.95 -5.59
C LEU A 117 6.87 -4.54 -6.16
N MET A 118 7.68 -3.71 -5.49
CA MET A 118 7.89 -2.33 -5.92
C MET A 118 8.65 -2.25 -7.24
N GLY A 119 9.64 -3.12 -7.45
CA GLY A 119 10.34 -3.25 -8.73
C GLY A 119 9.41 -3.68 -9.87
N TYR A 120 8.52 -4.64 -9.61
CA TYR A 120 7.50 -5.06 -10.56
C TYR A 120 6.54 -3.92 -10.91
N LEU A 121 6.01 -3.19 -9.92
CA LEU A 121 5.11 -2.06 -10.15
C LEU A 121 5.77 -0.96 -10.99
N ASN A 122 7.02 -0.61 -10.68
CA ASN A 122 7.80 0.34 -11.48
C ASN A 122 7.98 -0.12 -12.93
N LEU A 123 8.27 -1.41 -13.15
CA LEU A 123 8.34 -1.99 -14.49
C LEU A 123 7.00 -1.89 -15.23
N GLN A 124 5.88 -2.17 -14.55
CA GLN A 124 4.54 -2.04 -15.14
C GLN A 124 4.22 -0.60 -15.48
N VAL A 125 4.49 0.37 -14.60
CA VAL A 125 4.29 1.80 -14.87
C VAL A 125 5.13 2.26 -16.05
N SER A 126 6.36 1.76 -16.16
CA SER A 126 7.22 2.04 -17.31
C SER A 126 6.62 1.56 -18.63
N LYS A 127 5.92 0.42 -18.64
CA LYS A 127 5.31 -0.20 -19.83
C LYS A 127 3.94 0.37 -20.18
N TYR A 128 3.11 0.60 -19.16
CA TYR A 128 1.67 0.87 -19.32
C TYR A 128 1.25 2.28 -18.84
N GLY A 129 2.20 3.12 -18.46
CA GLY A 129 1.95 4.46 -17.93
C GLY A 129 1.38 4.41 -16.52
N ALA A 130 0.56 5.40 -16.14
CA ALA A 130 0.07 5.53 -14.76
C ALA A 130 -0.93 4.45 -14.29
N LEU A 131 -1.50 3.65 -15.20
CA LEU A 131 -2.60 2.73 -14.87
C LEU A 131 -2.25 1.70 -13.77
N PRO A 132 -1.06 1.06 -13.77
CA PRO A 132 -0.71 0.09 -12.72
C PRO A 132 -0.61 0.71 -11.33
N ALA A 133 -0.12 1.96 -11.22
CA ALA A 133 -0.07 2.67 -9.94
C ALA A 133 -1.48 2.98 -9.42
N ILE A 134 -2.39 3.43 -10.30
CA ILE A 134 -3.79 3.68 -9.95
C ILE A 134 -4.50 2.40 -9.50
N ALA A 135 -4.29 1.29 -10.22
CA ALA A 135 -4.88 -0.01 -9.88
C ALA A 135 -4.36 -0.53 -8.52
N TRP A 136 -3.07 -0.35 -8.25
CA TRP A 136 -2.45 -0.66 -6.97
C TRP A 136 -3.05 0.16 -5.82
N GLY A 137 -3.17 1.48 -5.98
CA GLY A 137 -3.80 2.37 -5.00
C GLY A 137 -5.26 1.99 -4.71
N LEU A 138 -6.03 1.59 -5.73
CA LEU A 138 -7.40 1.10 -5.55
C LEU A 138 -7.43 -0.18 -4.69
N GLY A 139 -6.57 -1.15 -4.98
CA GLY A 139 -6.47 -2.38 -4.20
C GLY A 139 -6.14 -2.11 -2.73
N ILE A 140 -5.18 -1.22 -2.48
CA ILE A 140 -4.83 -0.77 -1.13
C ILE A 140 -6.05 -0.13 -0.43
N ARG A 141 -6.77 0.78 -1.10
CA ARG A 141 -7.95 1.45 -0.52
C ARG A 141 -9.05 0.46 -0.12
N VAL A 142 -9.31 -0.55 -0.95
CA VAL A 142 -10.27 -1.62 -0.62
C VAL A 142 -9.80 -2.40 0.62
N LEU A 143 -8.51 -2.71 0.72
CA LEU A 143 -7.95 -3.36 1.91
C LEU A 143 -8.16 -2.50 3.18
N TRP A 144 -7.87 -1.20 3.12
CA TRP A 144 -8.06 -0.29 4.26
C TRP A 144 -9.50 -0.23 4.74
N THR A 145 -10.47 -0.13 3.82
CA THR A 145 -11.90 -0.12 4.19
C THR A 145 -12.31 -1.40 4.91
N LYS A 146 -11.74 -2.54 4.51
CA LYS A 146 -11.99 -3.82 5.15
C LYS A 146 -11.35 -3.89 6.55
N LEU A 147 -10.14 -3.35 6.71
CA LEU A 147 -9.45 -3.27 8.00
C LEU A 147 -10.21 -2.39 9.00
N GLN A 148 -10.65 -1.19 8.61
CA GLN A 148 -11.49 -0.34 9.47
C GLN A 148 -12.76 -1.06 9.95
N TRP A 149 -13.31 -1.95 9.12
CA TRP A 149 -14.48 -2.74 9.47
C TRP A 149 -14.20 -3.82 10.52
N PHE A 150 -12.97 -4.37 10.57
CA PHE A 150 -12.54 -5.29 11.62
C PHE A 150 -12.25 -4.58 12.95
N TYR A 151 -11.77 -3.33 12.92
CA TYR A 151 -11.50 -2.54 14.13
C TYR A 151 -12.75 -1.95 14.79
N ASN A 152 -13.86 -1.81 14.06
CA ASN A 152 -15.13 -1.26 14.55
C ASN A 152 -16.16 -2.33 14.98
N ARG A 153 -15.70 -3.55 15.26
CA ARG A 153 -16.53 -4.67 15.73
C ARG A 153 -16.09 -5.16 17.10
#